data_AF-A0A0D3IBH1-F1
#
_entry.id   AF-A0A0D3IBH1-F1
#
_cell.length_a   1.000
_cell.length_b   1.000
_cell.length_c   1.000
_cell.angle_alpha   90.00
_cell.angle_beta   90.00
_cell.angle_gamma   90.00
#
_symmetry.space_group_name_H-M   'P 1'
#
loop_
_entity.id
_entity.type
_entity.pdbx_description
1 polymer ?
#
loop_
_entity_poly.entity_id
_entity_poly.type
_entity_poly.pdbx_seq_one_letter_code
_entity_poly.pdbx_strand_id
1 'polypeptide(L)'
;RMERSGLTPNAVTYSTLIHGCGRAAQLSRAFPLLEQMEAAGLPPNVVTYGTLIARAGTWRQPRLATAYYKDMQRRGIEPDTLTHNSLINAFAKLRAVFAVFGEMRASGVSPDRAAFNALVHACAREGDVPRAEGAFGEMVAAGIGPDAISYTCLLKACAVAGDHVRAERIWVEMQQRTNHYSTYTPPTPHSYAHLMAVQRRAGNASRTLQLLEELRASGLTPSTVHYSLALRACEQHRELPNSLQRALALYSQMRAQGLRLDSRGLLAATRLCDAHGRPDLSARLRQERSMDLPFGGAGRQRRSGGNS
;
A
#
# COMPACT_ATOMS: atom_id res chain seq x y z
N ARG A 1 -35.67 -7.41 14.49
CA ARG A 1 -36.61 -8.47 14.01
C ARG A 1 -36.64 -9.68 14.96
N MET A 2 -35.56 -9.98 15.70
CA MET A 2 -35.51 -11.04 16.74
C MET A 2 -36.31 -10.73 18.02
N GLU A 3 -36.27 -9.50 18.53
CA GLU A 3 -37.04 -9.10 19.73
C GLU A 3 -38.56 -9.21 19.54
N ARG A 4 -39.04 -8.99 18.31
CA ARG A 4 -40.46 -9.18 17.96
C ARG A 4 -40.87 -10.65 17.87
N SER A 5 -39.92 -11.58 17.96
CA SER A 5 -40.14 -13.03 17.87
C SER A 5 -39.99 -13.76 19.21
N GLY A 6 -39.73 -13.05 20.32
CA GLY A 6 -39.56 -13.65 21.65
C GLY A 6 -38.27 -14.48 21.83
N LEU A 7 -37.32 -14.40 20.90
CA LEU A 7 -36.04 -15.10 20.98
C LEU A 7 -35.05 -14.26 21.79
N THR A 8 -34.51 -14.83 22.88
CA THR A 8 -33.46 -14.20 23.69
C THR A 8 -32.13 -14.21 22.93
N PRO A 9 -31.54 -13.04 22.63
CA PRO A 9 -30.25 -12.98 21.97
C PRO A 9 -29.17 -13.62 22.85
N ASN A 10 -28.41 -14.56 22.29
CA ASN A 10 -27.29 -15.21 22.98
C ASN A 10 -25.93 -14.68 22.47
N ALA A 11 -24.82 -15.12 23.06
CA ALA A 11 -23.47 -14.67 22.71
C ALA A 11 -23.16 -14.83 21.22
N VAL A 12 -23.65 -15.90 20.60
CA VAL A 12 -23.50 -16.17 19.16
C VAL A 12 -24.28 -15.15 18.33
N THR A 13 -25.49 -14.76 18.77
CA THR A 13 -26.32 -13.74 18.11
C THR A 13 -25.63 -12.37 18.10
N TYR A 14 -25.12 -11.92 19.25
CA TYR A 14 -24.38 -10.65 19.33
C TYR A 14 -23.06 -10.70 18.56
N SER A 15 -22.30 -11.80 18.65
CA SER A 15 -21.07 -11.98 17.88
C SER A 15 -21.33 -11.94 16.37
N THR A 16 -22.44 -12.53 15.91
CA THR A 16 -22.86 -12.50 14.50
C THR A 16 -23.29 -11.11 14.05
N LEU A 17 -24.02 -10.38 14.90
CA LEU A 17 -24.41 -8.99 14.61
C LEU A 17 -23.19 -8.06 14.56
N ILE A 18 -22.25 -8.22 15.49
CA ILE A 18 -20.99 -7.47 15.54
C ILE A 18 -20.11 -7.77 14.33
N HIS A 19 -20.02 -9.05 13.92
CA HIS A 19 -19.34 -9.44 12.70
C HIS A 19 -20.06 -8.91 11.44
N GLY A 20 -21.40 -8.84 11.50
CA GLY A 20 -22.29 -8.30 10.47
C GLY A 20 -22.28 -6.78 10.32
N CYS A 21 -21.88 -6.02 11.35
CA CYS A 21 -21.63 -4.57 11.31
C CYS A 21 -20.45 -4.17 10.40
N GLY A 22 -19.96 -5.09 9.57
CA GLY A 22 -18.76 -4.98 8.75
C GLY A 22 -18.77 -3.96 7.61
N ARG A 23 -19.80 -3.10 7.44
CA ARG A 23 -19.74 -1.95 6.51
C ARG A 23 -19.36 -0.68 7.27
N ALA A 24 -18.53 0.19 6.67
CA ALA A 24 -18.02 1.43 7.28
C ALA A 24 -19.10 2.30 7.98
N ALA A 25 -20.33 2.33 7.46
CA ALA A 25 -21.43 3.12 8.00
C ALA A 25 -22.16 2.49 9.22
N GLN A 26 -21.92 1.21 9.51
CA GLN A 26 -22.60 0.48 10.58
C GLN A 26 -21.73 0.23 11.82
N LEU A 27 -20.43 0.55 11.76
CA LEU A 27 -19.53 0.42 12.91
C LEU A 27 -20.00 1.26 14.10
N SER A 28 -20.44 2.50 13.88
CA SER A 28 -20.99 3.35 14.95
C SER A 28 -22.19 2.73 15.69
N ARG A 29 -22.92 1.80 15.07
CA ARG A 29 -24.04 1.08 15.68
C ARG A 29 -23.60 -0.06 16.59
N ALA A 30 -22.31 -0.37 16.66
CA ALA A 30 -21.80 -1.44 17.52
C ALA A 30 -21.73 -1.07 19.00
N PHE A 31 -21.62 0.22 19.37
CA PHE A 31 -21.64 0.63 20.79
C PHE A 31 -22.95 0.27 21.49
N PRO A 32 -24.14 0.60 20.93
CA PRO A 32 -25.41 0.14 21.49
C PRO A 32 -25.53 -1.38 21.56
N LEU A 33 -24.93 -2.11 20.62
CA LEU A 33 -24.95 -3.59 20.65
C LEU A 33 -24.09 -4.15 21.78
N LEU A 34 -22.97 -3.50 22.13
CA LEU A 34 -22.15 -3.88 23.28
C LEU A 34 -22.91 -3.67 24.60
N GLU A 35 -23.60 -2.53 24.73
CA GLU A 35 -24.44 -2.23 25.90
C GLU A 35 -25.62 -3.21 26.03
N GLN A 36 -26.27 -3.56 24.92
CA GLN A 36 -27.33 -4.56 24.89
C GLN A 36 -26.82 -5.97 25.25
N MET A 37 -25.61 -6.32 24.82
CA MET A 37 -24.97 -7.59 25.16
C MET A 37 -24.74 -7.69 26.68
N GLU A 38 -24.24 -6.63 27.31
CA GLU A 38 -24.09 -6.57 28.78
C GLU A 38 -25.41 -6.60 29.52
N ALA A 39 -26.41 -5.83 29.07
CA ALA A 39 -27.74 -5.82 29.67
C ALA A 39 -28.40 -7.22 29.61
N ALA A 40 -28.03 -8.04 28.63
CA ALA A 40 -28.44 -9.44 28.52
C ALA A 40 -27.60 -10.41 29.38
N GLY A 41 -26.70 -9.92 30.23
CA GLY A 41 -25.84 -10.73 31.10
C GLY A 41 -24.66 -11.38 30.38
N LEU A 42 -24.34 -10.93 29.17
CA LEU A 42 -23.24 -11.47 28.36
C LEU A 42 -22.12 -10.42 28.28
N PRO A 43 -21.06 -10.51 29.10
CA PRO A 43 -19.99 -9.53 29.07
C PRO A 43 -19.20 -9.62 27.76
N PRO A 44 -18.94 -8.49 27.06
CA PRO A 44 -18.01 -8.43 25.96
C PRO A 44 -16.63 -8.92 26.38
N ASN A 45 -15.92 -9.57 25.46
CA ASN A 45 -14.58 -10.11 25.71
C ASN A 45 -13.56 -9.62 24.67
N VAL A 46 -12.31 -10.07 24.80
CA VAL A 46 -11.21 -9.73 23.89
C VAL A 46 -11.54 -10.00 22.42
N VAL A 47 -12.25 -11.08 22.11
CA VAL A 47 -12.65 -11.44 20.74
C VAL A 47 -13.67 -10.44 20.19
N THR A 48 -14.59 -9.99 21.02
CA THR A 48 -15.64 -9.03 20.66
C THR A 48 -15.03 -7.68 20.28
N TYR A 49 -14.14 -7.15 21.13
CA TYR A 49 -13.43 -5.90 20.85
C TYR A 49 -12.41 -6.04 19.72
N GLY A 50 -11.64 -7.13 19.68
CA GLY A 50 -10.69 -7.42 18.62
C GLY A 50 -11.36 -7.41 17.24
N THR A 51 -12.57 -7.96 17.11
CA THR A 51 -13.35 -7.93 15.87
C THR A 51 -13.73 -6.49 15.48
N LEU A 52 -14.22 -5.69 16.41
CA LEU A 52 -14.62 -4.30 16.16
C LEU A 52 -13.43 -3.42 15.76
N ILE A 53 -12.31 -3.58 16.46
CA ILE A 53 -11.07 -2.85 16.21
C ILE A 53 -10.47 -3.27 14.86
N ALA A 54 -10.45 -4.57 14.53
CA ALA A 54 -10.02 -5.08 13.22
C ALA A 54 -10.86 -4.53 12.06
N ARG A 55 -12.19 -4.45 12.24
CA ARG A 55 -13.08 -3.86 11.23
C ARG A 55 -12.85 -2.36 11.10
N ALA A 56 -12.72 -1.63 12.21
CA ALA A 56 -12.38 -0.22 12.18
C ALA A 56 -11.02 0.04 11.50
N GLY A 57 -10.04 -0.86 11.68
CA GLY A 57 -8.78 -0.86 10.96
C GLY A 57 -8.92 -1.08 9.46
N THR A 58 -9.71 -2.08 9.06
CA THR A 58 -10.01 -2.38 7.64
C THR A 58 -10.62 -1.17 6.93
N TRP A 59 -11.52 -0.45 7.62
CA TRP A 59 -12.18 0.75 7.08
C TRP A 59 -11.40 2.06 7.32
N ARG A 60 -10.18 1.98 7.85
CA ARG A 60 -9.33 3.14 8.17
C ARG A 60 -10.05 4.21 8.99
N GLN A 61 -10.79 3.77 10.02
CA GLN A 61 -11.49 4.63 10.97
C GLN A 61 -10.75 4.67 12.31
N PRO A 62 -9.63 5.41 12.41
CA PRO A 62 -8.79 5.42 13.60
C PRO A 62 -9.53 5.95 14.84
N ARG A 63 -10.48 6.89 14.67
CA ARG A 63 -11.28 7.42 15.78
C ARG A 63 -12.14 6.33 16.43
N LEU A 64 -12.82 5.51 15.63
CA LEU A 64 -13.62 4.39 16.14
C LEU A 64 -12.74 3.31 16.75
N ALA A 65 -11.63 2.94 16.08
CA ALA A 65 -10.69 1.95 16.61
C ALA A 65 -10.15 2.37 17.99
N THR A 66 -9.79 3.65 18.15
CA THR A 66 -9.35 4.21 19.44
C THR A 66 -10.46 4.20 20.49
N ALA A 67 -11.69 4.52 20.09
CA ALA A 67 -12.83 4.54 21.01
C ALA A 67 -13.14 3.13 21.55
N TYR A 68 -13.14 2.11 20.68
CA TYR A 68 -13.31 0.71 21.11
C TYR A 68 -12.16 0.25 22.01
N TYR A 69 -10.92 0.62 21.69
CA TYR A 69 -9.78 0.26 22.51
C TYR A 69 -9.81 0.89 23.91
N LYS A 70 -10.14 2.19 24.00
CA LYS A 70 -10.32 2.85 25.30
C LYS A 70 -11.48 2.25 26.09
N ASP A 71 -12.55 1.86 25.42
CA ASP A 71 -13.68 1.21 26.06
C ASP A 71 -13.32 -0.18 26.60
N MET A 72 -12.57 -0.96 25.83
CA MET A 72 -11.99 -2.24 26.24
C MET A 72 -11.11 -2.10 27.50
N GLN A 73 -10.21 -1.10 27.52
CA GLN A 73 -9.35 -0.79 28.68
C GLN A 73 -10.18 -0.37 29.90
N ARG A 74 -11.20 0.49 29.73
CA ARG A 74 -12.10 0.90 30.82
C ARG A 74 -12.86 -0.27 31.46
N ARG A 75 -13.11 -1.32 30.69
CA ARG A 75 -13.80 -2.54 31.14
C ARG A 75 -12.83 -3.59 31.69
N GLY A 76 -11.54 -3.28 31.80
CA GLY A 76 -10.52 -4.19 32.33
C GLY A 76 -10.23 -5.39 31.43
N ILE A 77 -10.57 -5.31 30.14
CA ILE A 77 -10.32 -6.39 29.19
C ILE A 77 -8.92 -6.18 28.61
N GLU A 78 -8.02 -7.13 28.82
CA GLU A 78 -6.64 -7.02 28.35
C GLU A 78 -6.53 -7.15 26.83
N PRO A 79 -5.88 -6.20 26.14
CA PRO A 79 -5.69 -6.27 24.69
C PRO A 79 -4.60 -7.28 24.29
N ASP A 80 -4.87 -8.04 23.23
CA ASP A 80 -3.94 -9.01 22.66
C ASP A 80 -3.14 -8.43 21.46
N THR A 81 -2.29 -9.26 20.87
CA THR A 81 -1.48 -8.92 19.68
C THR A 81 -2.35 -8.51 18.50
N LEU A 82 -3.47 -9.20 18.28
CA LEU A 82 -4.39 -8.90 17.17
C LEU A 82 -5.06 -7.53 17.32
N THR A 83 -5.38 -7.14 18.55
CA THR A 83 -5.97 -5.85 18.88
C THR A 83 -5.01 -4.71 18.55
N HIS A 84 -3.75 -4.82 18.97
CA HIS A 84 -2.72 -3.81 18.68
C HIS A 84 -2.39 -3.74 17.18
N ASN A 85 -2.25 -4.87 16.49
CA ASN A 85 -2.03 -4.91 15.05
C ASN A 85 -3.16 -4.22 14.27
N SER A 86 -4.40 -4.44 14.71
CA SER A 86 -5.58 -3.82 14.11
C SER A 86 -5.60 -2.31 14.31
N LEU A 87 -5.19 -1.82 15.49
CA LEU A 87 -5.02 -0.38 15.74
C LEU A 87 -3.92 0.20 14.86
N ILE A 88 -2.75 -0.43 14.82
CA ILE A 88 -1.64 0.02 13.98
C ILE A 88 -2.08 0.14 12.51
N ASN A 89 -2.84 -0.83 11.99
CA ASN A 89 -3.39 -0.79 10.64
C ASN A 89 -4.46 0.30 10.44
N ALA A 90 -5.23 0.65 11.48
CA ALA A 90 -6.22 1.71 11.43
C ALA A 90 -5.61 3.11 11.28
N PHE A 91 -4.41 3.32 11.83
CA PHE A 91 -3.76 4.61 11.83
C PHE A 91 -2.97 4.86 10.55
N ALA A 92 -3.31 5.96 9.87
CA ALA A 92 -2.60 6.39 8.68
C ALA A 92 -1.37 7.27 8.96
N LYS A 93 -1.22 7.81 10.18
CA LYS A 93 -0.19 8.79 10.55
C LYS A 93 0.93 8.12 11.35
N LEU A 94 2.19 8.42 11.01
CA LEU A 94 3.38 7.81 11.62
C LEU A 94 3.38 7.90 13.15
N ARG A 95 3.13 9.10 13.70
CA ARG A 95 3.11 9.33 15.15
C ARG A 95 2.16 8.41 15.93
N ALA A 96 1.00 8.08 15.32
CA ALA A 96 0.00 7.27 15.99
C ALA A 96 0.36 5.78 15.93
N VAL A 97 0.95 5.34 14.81
CA VAL A 97 1.47 3.98 14.63
C VAL A 97 2.57 3.69 15.65
N PHE A 98 3.52 4.60 15.84
CA PHE A 98 4.56 4.45 16.87
C PHE A 98 4.02 4.52 18.30
N ALA A 99 3.02 5.36 18.57
CA ALA A 99 2.40 5.44 19.90
C ALA A 99 1.73 4.12 20.29
N VAL A 100 0.94 3.53 19.39
CA VAL A 100 0.27 2.24 19.62
C VAL A 100 1.30 1.11 19.77
N PHE A 101 2.38 1.13 19.00
CA PHE A 101 3.44 0.14 19.13
C PHE A 101 4.22 0.26 20.44
N GLY A 102 4.44 1.49 20.93
CA GLY A 102 5.00 1.74 22.26
C GLY A 102 4.08 1.24 23.37
N GLU A 103 2.77 1.46 23.24
CA GLU A 103 1.75 0.95 24.16
C GLU A 103 1.73 -0.58 24.20
N MET A 104 1.76 -1.24 23.03
CA MET A 104 1.86 -2.70 22.92
C MET A 104 3.03 -3.27 23.74
N ARG A 105 4.21 -2.63 23.66
CA ARG A 105 5.38 -3.02 24.46
C ARG A 105 5.20 -2.74 25.95
N ALA A 106 4.66 -1.57 26.30
CA ALA A 106 4.43 -1.19 27.69
C ALA A 106 3.41 -2.10 28.39
N SER A 107 2.44 -2.63 27.64
CA SER A 107 1.48 -3.62 28.11
C SER A 107 2.03 -5.05 28.15
N GLY A 108 3.32 -5.28 27.89
CA GLY A 108 3.94 -6.60 27.93
C GLY A 108 3.61 -7.51 26.73
N VAL A 109 2.91 -6.99 25.72
CA VAL A 109 2.55 -7.75 24.52
C VAL A 109 3.72 -7.75 23.54
N SER A 110 4.25 -8.94 23.23
CA SER A 110 5.37 -9.06 22.29
C SER A 110 4.93 -8.74 20.84
N PRO A 111 5.58 -7.77 20.17
CA PRO A 111 5.28 -7.45 18.77
C PRO A 111 5.57 -8.63 17.84
N ASP A 112 4.69 -8.84 16.86
CA ASP A 112 4.89 -9.85 15.82
C ASP A 112 5.38 -9.22 14.51
N ARG A 113 5.60 -10.06 13.48
CA ARG A 113 6.03 -9.60 12.14
C ARG A 113 5.06 -8.57 11.54
N ALA A 114 3.76 -8.70 11.78
CA ALA A 114 2.78 -7.78 11.23
C ALA A 114 2.88 -6.38 11.87
N ALA A 115 3.10 -6.31 13.19
CA ALA A 115 3.35 -5.06 13.91
C ALA A 115 4.56 -4.31 13.34
N PHE A 116 5.69 -5.02 13.16
CA PHE A 116 6.91 -4.45 12.58
C PHE A 116 6.73 -4.04 11.11
N ASN A 117 6.11 -4.88 10.28
CA ASN A 117 5.83 -4.53 8.88
C ASN A 117 4.97 -3.27 8.77
N ALA A 118 4.01 -3.08 9.68
CA ALA A 118 3.17 -1.90 9.69
C ALA A 118 3.94 -0.63 10.13
N LEU A 119 4.89 -0.73 11.07
CA LEU A 119 5.81 0.38 11.39
C LEU A 119 6.68 0.77 10.19
N VAL A 120 7.33 -0.20 9.55
CA VAL A 120 8.18 0.03 8.38
C VAL A 120 7.35 0.64 7.25
N HIS A 121 6.15 0.12 7.01
CA HIS A 121 5.23 0.68 6.01
C HIS A 121 4.78 2.11 6.34
N ALA A 122 4.55 2.45 7.61
CA ALA A 122 4.24 3.80 8.02
C ALA A 122 5.41 4.75 7.72
N CYS A 123 6.64 4.37 8.07
CA CYS A 123 7.85 5.14 7.77
C CYS A 123 8.04 5.33 6.25
N ALA A 124 7.78 4.27 5.48
CA ALA A 124 7.90 4.27 4.02
C ALA A 124 6.97 5.25 3.31
N ARG A 125 5.84 5.62 3.92
CA ARG A 125 4.91 6.61 3.37
C ARG A 125 5.41 8.04 3.53
N GLU A 126 6.18 8.31 4.59
CA GLU A 126 6.77 9.63 4.85
C GLU A 126 8.18 9.75 4.24
N GLY A 127 8.75 8.64 3.75
CA GLY A 127 10.12 8.60 3.23
C GLY A 127 11.19 8.64 4.32
N ASP A 128 10.81 8.36 5.57
CA ASP A 128 11.73 8.34 6.71
C ASP A 128 12.51 7.02 6.74
N VAL A 129 13.56 6.96 5.91
CA VAL A 129 14.43 5.78 5.77
C VAL A 129 15.11 5.40 7.10
N PRO A 130 15.71 6.32 7.89
CA PRO A 130 16.36 5.98 9.15
C PRO A 130 15.43 5.28 10.15
N ARG A 131 14.19 5.77 10.32
CA ARG A 131 13.22 5.10 11.21
C ARG A 131 12.75 3.77 10.66
N ALA A 132 12.61 3.64 9.33
CA ALA A 132 12.25 2.38 8.71
C ALA A 132 13.35 1.32 8.94
N GLU A 133 14.63 1.69 8.78
CA GLU A 133 15.78 0.81 9.06
C GLU A 133 15.88 0.48 10.56
N GLY A 134 15.61 1.44 11.45
CA GLY A 134 15.56 1.19 12.90
C GLY A 134 14.52 0.14 13.28
N ALA A 135 13.28 0.31 12.81
CA ALA A 135 12.20 -0.66 13.04
C ALA A 135 12.51 -2.05 12.44
N PHE A 136 13.15 -2.08 11.27
CA PHE A 136 13.59 -3.33 10.64
C PHE A 136 14.72 -4.02 11.42
N GLY A 137 15.69 -3.25 11.92
CA GLY A 137 16.78 -3.74 12.76
C GLY A 137 16.26 -4.30 14.09
N GLU A 138 15.30 -3.62 14.72
CA GLU A 138 14.61 -4.11 15.91
C GLU A 138 13.87 -5.43 15.66
N MET A 139 13.22 -5.57 14.51
CA MET A 139 12.55 -6.82 14.12
C MET A 139 13.55 -7.99 14.04
N VAL A 140 14.72 -7.77 13.43
CA VAL A 140 15.80 -8.77 13.34
C VAL A 140 16.38 -9.08 14.71
N ALA A 141 16.63 -8.06 15.54
CA ALA A 141 17.14 -8.23 16.90
C ALA A 141 16.15 -8.98 17.82
N ALA A 142 14.85 -8.86 17.57
CA ALA A 142 13.82 -9.62 18.25
C ALA A 142 13.69 -11.08 17.75
N GLY A 143 14.56 -11.54 16.85
CA GLY A 143 14.53 -12.89 16.27
C GLY A 143 13.41 -13.09 15.24
N ILE A 144 12.74 -12.01 14.81
CA ILE A 144 11.64 -12.08 13.84
C ILE A 144 12.22 -11.93 12.43
N GLY A 145 12.21 -13.03 11.67
CA GLY A 145 12.71 -13.04 10.29
C GLY A 145 11.92 -12.07 9.39
N PRO A 146 12.58 -11.09 8.73
CA PRO A 146 11.96 -10.22 7.73
C PRO A 146 11.39 -11.00 6.55
N ASP A 147 10.31 -10.52 5.95
CA ASP A 147 9.72 -11.12 4.76
C ASP A 147 9.81 -10.18 3.54
N ALA A 148 9.24 -10.61 2.40
CA ALA A 148 9.21 -9.79 1.20
C ALA A 148 8.47 -8.47 1.40
N ILE A 149 7.50 -8.39 2.32
CA ILE A 149 6.77 -7.15 2.65
C ILE A 149 7.70 -6.19 3.40
N SER A 150 8.48 -6.69 4.37
CA SER A 150 9.47 -5.89 5.11
C SER A 150 10.43 -5.18 4.15
N TYR A 151 11.05 -5.93 3.22
CA TYR A 151 11.98 -5.39 2.21
C TYR A 151 11.29 -4.45 1.22
N THR A 152 10.09 -4.80 0.74
CA THR A 152 9.34 -3.93 -0.18
C THR A 152 8.99 -2.59 0.46
N CYS A 153 8.69 -2.56 1.77
CA CYS A 153 8.44 -1.33 2.50
C CYS A 153 9.72 -0.48 2.65
N LEU A 154 10.88 -1.09 2.93
CA LEU A 154 12.15 -0.39 2.95
C LEU A 154 12.50 0.23 1.58
N LEU A 155 12.38 -0.55 0.50
CA LEU A 155 12.60 -0.05 -0.87
C LEU A 155 11.65 1.09 -1.21
N LYS A 156 10.40 1.02 -0.78
CA LYS A 156 9.43 2.11 -0.91
C LYS A 156 9.89 3.36 -0.16
N ALA A 157 10.38 3.23 1.07
CA ALA A 157 10.91 4.36 1.84
C ALA A 157 12.04 5.07 1.07
N CYS A 158 13.00 4.29 0.56
CA CYS A 158 14.09 4.80 -0.26
C CYS A 158 13.60 5.46 -1.55
N ALA A 159 12.59 4.89 -2.21
CA ALA A 159 12.00 5.46 -3.42
C ALA A 159 11.31 6.81 -3.20
N VAL A 160 10.67 7.00 -2.03
CA VAL A 160 10.08 8.28 -1.65
C VAL A 160 11.17 9.30 -1.32
N ALA A 161 12.18 8.89 -0.55
CA ALA A 161 13.33 9.73 -0.19
C ALA A 161 14.24 10.09 -1.37
N GLY A 162 14.27 9.26 -2.42
CA GLY A 162 15.19 9.40 -3.55
C GLY A 162 16.58 8.81 -3.32
N ASP A 163 16.75 7.99 -2.28
CA ASP A 163 18.04 7.40 -1.91
C ASP A 163 18.30 6.09 -2.66
N HIS A 164 18.87 6.20 -3.85
CA HIS A 164 19.15 5.05 -4.71
C HIS A 164 20.29 4.17 -4.21
N VAL A 165 21.27 4.72 -3.48
CA VAL A 165 22.41 3.97 -2.95
C VAL A 165 21.95 3.03 -1.84
N ARG A 166 21.14 3.54 -0.90
CA ARG A 166 20.55 2.69 0.14
C ARG A 166 19.61 1.64 -0.47
N ALA A 167 18.84 2.01 -1.48
CA ALA A 167 17.93 1.06 -2.13
C ALA A 167 18.66 -0.13 -2.77
N GLU A 168 19.80 0.08 -3.45
CA GLU A 168 20.60 -1.03 -4.01
C GLU A 168 21.22 -1.90 -2.92
N ARG A 169 21.69 -1.32 -1.82
CA ARG A 169 22.19 -2.11 -0.68
C ARG A 169 21.10 -3.03 -0.13
N ILE A 170 19.90 -2.49 0.10
CA ILE A 170 18.74 -3.25 0.60
C ILE A 170 18.29 -4.31 -0.42
N TRP A 171 18.40 -4.03 -1.72
CA TRP A 171 18.11 -4.97 -2.79
C TRP A 171 19.07 -6.18 -2.77
N VAL A 172 20.37 -5.91 -2.70
CA VAL A 172 21.40 -6.96 -2.59
C VAL A 172 21.18 -7.79 -1.33
N GLU A 173 20.90 -7.13 -0.21
CA GLU A 173 20.58 -7.81 1.05
C GLU A 173 19.34 -8.71 0.93
N MET A 174 18.27 -8.22 0.28
CA MET A 174 17.05 -9.01 0.04
C MET A 174 17.33 -10.27 -0.78
N GLN A 175 18.22 -10.19 -1.78
CA GLN A 175 18.61 -11.31 -2.64
C GLN A 175 19.52 -12.31 -1.93
N GLN A 176 20.35 -11.85 -0.99
CA GLN A 176 21.34 -12.66 -0.28
C GLN A 176 20.81 -13.31 1.01
N ARG A 177 19.83 -12.72 1.69
CA ARG A 177 19.33 -13.26 2.96
C ARG A 177 18.56 -14.57 2.77
N THR A 178 18.99 -15.57 3.55
CA THR A 178 18.29 -16.84 3.78
C THR A 178 17.65 -16.80 5.17
N ASN A 179 16.33 -16.99 5.27
CA ASN A 179 15.63 -17.01 6.57
C ASN A 179 15.71 -18.41 7.20
N HIS A 180 15.66 -18.48 8.53
CA HIS A 180 15.77 -19.72 9.33
C HIS A 180 14.69 -20.80 9.06
N TYR A 181 13.61 -20.48 8.33
CA TYR A 181 12.51 -21.43 8.03
C TYR A 181 12.29 -21.70 6.53
N SER A 182 12.92 -20.95 5.62
CA SER A 182 12.85 -21.20 4.16
C SER A 182 13.94 -20.42 3.42
N THR A 183 14.51 -21.09 2.43
CA THR A 183 15.35 -20.58 1.34
C THR A 183 14.73 -19.34 0.69
N TYR A 184 15.53 -18.25 0.59
CA TYR A 184 15.32 -17.10 -0.32
C TYR A 184 14.03 -16.29 -0.12
N THR A 185 14.12 -14.99 0.19
CA THR A 185 12.99 -14.07 0.02
C THR A 185 12.93 -13.58 -1.43
N PRO A 186 12.05 -14.15 -2.30
CA PRO A 186 12.00 -13.74 -3.70
C PRO A 186 11.58 -12.27 -3.83
N PRO A 187 12.30 -11.48 -4.65
CA PRO A 187 11.84 -10.17 -5.06
C PRO A 187 10.44 -10.26 -5.67
N THR A 188 9.56 -9.33 -5.28
CA THR A 188 8.22 -9.24 -5.86
C THR A 188 8.20 -8.18 -6.96
N PRO A 189 7.21 -8.19 -7.87
CA PRO A 189 7.03 -7.08 -8.83
C PRO A 189 6.97 -5.71 -8.15
N HIS A 190 6.42 -5.61 -6.95
CA HIS A 190 6.39 -4.34 -6.19
C HIS A 190 7.80 -3.90 -5.75
N SER A 191 8.65 -4.84 -5.35
CA SER A 191 10.04 -4.58 -4.97
C SER A 191 10.82 -4.02 -6.17
N TYR A 192 10.68 -4.63 -7.35
CA TYR A 192 11.25 -4.11 -8.60
C TYR A 192 10.72 -2.72 -8.96
N ALA A 193 9.40 -2.49 -8.85
CA ALA A 193 8.81 -1.19 -9.15
C ALA A 193 9.38 -0.06 -8.27
N HIS A 194 9.60 -0.31 -6.97
CA HIS A 194 10.20 0.67 -6.07
C HIS A 194 11.68 0.94 -6.38
N LEU A 195 12.46 -0.10 -6.67
CA LEU A 195 13.87 0.06 -7.07
C LEU A 195 14.01 0.76 -8.43
N MET A 196 13.19 0.40 -9.42
CA MET A 196 13.12 1.10 -10.70
C MET A 196 12.73 2.57 -10.52
N ALA A 197 11.80 2.87 -9.63
CA ALA A 197 11.35 4.24 -9.39
C ALA A 197 12.45 5.13 -8.79
N VAL A 198 13.25 4.60 -7.84
CA VAL A 198 14.36 5.33 -7.24
C VAL A 198 15.52 5.50 -8.21
N GLN A 199 15.87 4.46 -8.98
CA GLN A 199 16.95 4.52 -9.96
C GLN A 199 16.63 5.50 -11.11
N ARG A 200 15.39 5.46 -11.59
CA ARG A 200 14.90 6.43 -12.57
C ARG A 200 15.00 7.86 -12.03
N ARG A 201 14.66 8.10 -10.76
CA ARG A 201 14.73 9.44 -10.15
C ARG A 201 16.17 9.92 -9.99
N ALA A 202 17.11 9.02 -9.75
CA ALA A 202 18.54 9.30 -9.68
C ALA A 202 19.19 9.51 -11.06
N GLY A 203 18.47 9.26 -12.15
CA GLY A 203 18.97 9.37 -13.52
C GLY A 203 19.68 8.12 -14.06
N ASN A 204 19.62 7.01 -13.31
CA ASN A 204 20.21 5.73 -13.70
C ASN A 204 19.30 4.97 -14.66
N ALA A 205 19.12 5.51 -15.87
CA ALA A 205 18.21 4.95 -16.85
C ALA A 205 18.63 3.56 -17.36
N SER A 206 19.94 3.31 -17.56
CA SER A 206 20.46 1.98 -17.90
C SER A 206 20.11 0.94 -16.84
N ARG A 207 20.31 1.25 -15.55
CA ARG A 207 19.96 0.37 -14.44
C ARG A 207 18.46 0.12 -14.36
N THR A 208 17.64 1.14 -14.59
CA THR A 208 16.18 0.99 -14.61
C THR A 208 15.71 0.00 -15.68
N LEU A 209 16.32 0.03 -16.88
CA LEU A 209 16.02 -0.91 -17.96
C LEU A 209 16.53 -2.33 -17.65
N GLN A 210 17.74 -2.44 -17.09
CA GLN A 210 18.29 -3.73 -16.65
C GLN A 210 17.38 -4.41 -15.62
N LEU A 211 16.84 -3.65 -14.65
CA LEU A 211 15.90 -4.18 -13.65
C LEU A 211 14.61 -4.72 -14.26
N LEU A 212 14.12 -4.13 -15.37
CA LEU A 212 12.97 -4.66 -16.09
C LEU A 212 13.29 -5.99 -16.79
N GLU A 213 14.50 -6.13 -17.32
CA GLU A 213 14.98 -7.38 -17.92
C GLU A 213 15.18 -8.46 -16.85
N GLU A 214 15.79 -8.12 -15.71
CA GLU A 214 15.93 -9.01 -14.54
C GLU A 214 14.56 -9.49 -14.02
N LEU A 215 13.57 -8.60 -13.95
CA LEU A 215 12.20 -8.98 -13.57
C LEU A 215 11.60 -10.02 -14.53
N ARG A 216 11.88 -9.91 -15.83
CA ARG A 216 11.41 -10.90 -16.81
C ARG A 216 12.17 -12.21 -16.73
N ALA A 217 13.49 -12.13 -16.54
CA ALA A 217 14.36 -13.30 -16.42
C ALA A 217 14.03 -14.14 -15.18
N SER A 218 13.56 -13.51 -14.10
CA SER A 218 13.06 -14.20 -12.91
C SER A 218 11.68 -14.85 -13.07
N GLY A 219 11.07 -14.78 -14.27
CA GLY A 219 9.76 -15.39 -14.55
C GLY A 219 8.56 -14.57 -14.06
N LEU A 220 8.79 -13.35 -13.56
CA LEU A 220 7.72 -12.45 -13.13
C LEU A 220 7.18 -11.64 -14.31
N THR A 221 5.87 -11.37 -14.30
CA THR A 221 5.22 -10.59 -15.35
C THR A 221 5.30 -9.09 -15.05
N PRO A 222 5.90 -8.27 -15.93
CA PRO A 222 5.93 -6.83 -15.74
C PRO A 222 4.52 -6.24 -15.87
N SER A 223 4.11 -5.45 -14.88
CA SER A 223 2.88 -4.65 -14.95
C SER A 223 3.06 -3.32 -15.69
N THR A 224 1.96 -2.63 -15.99
CA THR A 224 1.94 -1.26 -16.56
C THR A 224 2.90 -0.30 -15.85
N VAL A 225 3.04 -0.42 -14.52
CA VAL A 225 3.91 0.47 -13.72
C VAL A 225 5.38 0.33 -14.14
N HIS A 226 5.85 -0.90 -14.41
CA HIS A 226 7.22 -1.16 -14.81
C HIS A 226 7.53 -0.56 -16.18
N TYR A 227 6.64 -0.76 -17.15
CA TYR A 227 6.77 -0.17 -18.49
C TYR A 227 6.72 1.37 -18.44
N SER A 228 5.82 1.94 -17.64
CA SER A 228 5.73 3.39 -17.44
C SER A 228 7.03 3.96 -16.85
N LEU A 229 7.61 3.28 -15.85
CA LEU A 229 8.89 3.69 -15.25
C LEU A 229 10.05 3.61 -16.25
N ALA A 230 10.12 2.54 -17.03
CA ALA A 230 11.15 2.35 -18.06
C ALA A 230 11.06 3.40 -19.17
N LEU A 231 9.85 3.69 -19.69
CA LEU A 231 9.64 4.72 -20.71
C LEU A 231 10.01 6.11 -20.20
N ARG A 232 9.66 6.42 -18.95
CA ARG A 232 10.06 7.68 -18.31
C ARG A 232 11.57 7.77 -18.09
N ALA A 233 12.25 6.65 -17.84
CA ALA A 233 13.71 6.63 -17.78
C ALA A 233 14.34 6.96 -19.14
N CYS A 234 13.80 6.41 -20.23
CA CYS A 234 14.23 6.74 -21.59
C CYS A 234 13.98 8.23 -21.94
N GLU A 235 12.87 8.81 -21.49
CA GLU A 235 12.57 10.24 -21.69
C GLU A 235 13.61 11.15 -21.00
N GLN A 236 13.96 10.83 -19.75
CA GLN A 236 14.86 11.65 -18.94
C GLN A 236 16.31 11.67 -19.47
N HIS A 237 16.75 10.59 -20.12
CA HIS A 237 18.12 10.46 -20.65
C HIS A 237 18.09 10.18 -22.15
N ARG A 238 17.86 11.24 -22.93
CA ARG A 238 17.84 11.19 -24.41
C ARG A 238 19.17 10.77 -25.03
N GLU A 239 20.26 10.92 -24.29
CA GLU A 239 21.63 10.52 -24.65
C GLU A 239 21.85 9.00 -24.65
N LEU A 240 20.91 8.21 -24.10
CA LEU A 240 20.97 6.76 -24.22
C LEU A 240 20.95 6.34 -25.70
N PRO A 241 21.91 5.50 -26.16
CA PRO A 241 21.91 4.98 -27.50
C PRO A 241 20.59 4.26 -27.79
N ASN A 242 19.94 4.61 -28.90
CA ASN A 242 18.70 3.99 -29.36
C ASN A 242 17.52 4.12 -28.36
N SER A 243 17.49 5.19 -27.55
CA SER A 243 16.42 5.47 -26.57
C SER A 243 15.02 5.39 -27.16
N LEU A 244 14.79 5.93 -28.36
CA LEU A 244 13.52 5.82 -29.08
C LEU A 244 13.19 4.37 -29.47
N GLN A 245 14.15 3.66 -30.05
CA GLN A 245 13.93 2.28 -30.52
C GLN A 245 13.62 1.35 -29.34
N ARG A 246 14.31 1.54 -28.22
CA ARG A 246 14.02 0.86 -26.95
C ARG A 246 12.63 1.21 -26.43
N ALA A 247 12.24 2.48 -26.43
CA ALA A 247 10.91 2.92 -26.00
C ALA A 247 9.78 2.31 -26.86
N LEU A 248 9.97 2.26 -28.18
CA LEU A 248 9.00 1.64 -29.10
C LEU A 248 8.91 0.13 -28.90
N ALA A 249 10.05 -0.54 -28.68
CA ALA A 249 10.07 -1.98 -28.35
C ALA A 249 9.37 -2.27 -27.03
N LEU A 250 9.57 -1.44 -26.00
CA LEU A 250 8.86 -1.57 -24.72
C LEU A 250 7.35 -1.36 -24.89
N TYR A 251 6.95 -0.38 -25.69
CA TYR A 251 5.53 -0.11 -25.97
C TYR A 251 4.86 -1.27 -26.72
N SER A 252 5.49 -1.81 -27.76
CA SER A 252 4.95 -2.96 -28.50
C SER A 252 4.86 -4.22 -27.64
N GLN A 253 5.88 -4.48 -26.82
CA GLN A 253 5.89 -5.61 -25.87
C GLN A 253 4.77 -5.49 -24.83
N MET A 254 4.58 -4.31 -24.26
CA MET A 254 3.49 -4.05 -23.32
C MET A 254 2.12 -4.29 -23.99
N ARG A 255 1.95 -3.84 -25.23
CA ARG A 255 0.72 -4.06 -26.01
C ARG A 255 0.45 -5.52 -26.31
N ALA A 256 1.49 -6.29 -26.62
CA ALA A 256 1.38 -7.73 -26.84
C ALA A 256 0.88 -8.47 -25.58
N GLN A 257 1.15 -7.94 -24.39
CA GLN A 257 0.63 -8.45 -23.11
C GLN A 257 -0.80 -7.94 -22.79
N GLY A 258 -1.44 -7.18 -23.68
CA GLY A 258 -2.77 -6.60 -23.46
C GLY A 258 -2.80 -5.46 -22.45
N LEU A 259 -1.63 -4.95 -22.04
CA LEU A 259 -1.52 -3.87 -21.06
C LEU A 259 -1.71 -2.50 -21.72
N ARG A 260 -2.26 -1.55 -20.95
CA ARG A 260 -2.38 -0.14 -21.33
C ARG A 260 -1.46 0.71 -20.46
N LEU A 261 -0.89 1.77 -21.03
CA LEU A 261 -0.07 2.72 -20.29
C LEU A 261 -0.95 3.60 -19.40
N ASP A 262 -0.39 4.03 -18.27
CA ASP A 262 -0.99 5.10 -17.50
C ASP A 262 -0.75 6.47 -18.16
N SER A 263 -1.51 7.49 -17.76
CA SER A 263 -1.41 8.85 -18.33
C SER A 263 0.03 9.42 -18.29
N ARG A 264 0.82 9.06 -17.27
CA ARG A 264 2.22 9.47 -17.14
C ARG A 264 3.13 8.74 -18.13
N GLY A 265 2.94 7.44 -18.32
CA GLY A 265 3.66 6.66 -19.33
C GLY A 265 3.33 7.12 -20.75
N LEU A 266 2.05 7.40 -21.05
CA LEU A 266 1.62 7.94 -22.34
C LEU A 266 2.25 9.31 -22.63
N LEU A 267 2.32 10.19 -21.64
CA LEU A 267 2.96 11.49 -21.79
C LEU A 267 4.46 11.36 -22.11
N ALA A 268 5.18 10.49 -21.39
CA ALA A 268 6.60 10.25 -21.62
C ALA A 268 6.87 9.67 -23.02
N ALA A 269 6.06 8.69 -23.43
CA ALA A 269 6.15 8.10 -24.77
C ALA A 269 5.84 9.13 -25.88
N THR A 270 4.84 10.00 -25.68
CA THR A 270 4.50 11.07 -26.64
C THR A 270 5.67 12.04 -26.81
N ARG A 271 6.27 12.51 -25.71
CA ARG A 271 7.42 13.43 -25.74
C ARG A 271 8.65 12.83 -26.39
N LEU A 272 8.90 11.54 -26.17
CA LEU A 272 9.95 10.81 -26.87
C LEU A 272 9.69 10.76 -28.38
N CYS A 273 8.46 10.45 -28.80
CA CYS A 273 8.11 10.44 -30.23
C CYS A 273 8.23 11.83 -30.87
N ASP A 274 7.80 12.89 -30.17
CA ASP A 274 7.92 14.28 -30.64
C ASP A 274 9.39 14.68 -30.81
N ALA A 275 10.24 14.37 -29.82
CA ALA A 275 11.65 14.73 -29.82
C ALA A 275 12.46 14.06 -30.94
N HIS A 276 12.02 12.90 -31.43
CA HIS A 276 12.66 12.17 -32.52
C HIS A 276 11.91 12.26 -33.86
N GLY A 277 10.97 13.20 -34.01
CA GLY A 277 10.34 13.48 -35.30
C GLY A 277 9.36 12.41 -35.79
N ARG A 278 8.62 11.75 -34.88
CA ARG A 278 7.58 10.76 -35.21
C ARG A 278 6.17 11.27 -34.87
N PRO A 279 5.63 12.26 -35.62
CA PRO A 279 4.36 12.90 -35.31
C PRO A 279 3.17 11.93 -35.36
N ASP A 280 3.17 10.95 -36.25
CA ASP A 280 2.05 9.99 -36.40
C ASP A 280 1.83 9.14 -35.15
N LEU A 281 2.93 8.66 -34.54
CA LEU A 281 2.88 7.88 -33.31
C LEU A 281 2.54 8.78 -32.11
N SER A 282 3.06 10.01 -32.09
CA SER A 282 2.69 11.00 -31.07
C SER A 282 1.18 11.30 -31.07
N ALA A 283 0.56 11.42 -32.25
CA ALA A 283 -0.86 11.71 -32.40
C ALA A 283 -1.72 10.54 -31.90
N ARG A 284 -1.34 9.30 -32.23
CA ARG A 284 -2.01 8.08 -31.74
C ARG A 284 -1.95 7.97 -30.21
N LEU A 285 -0.79 8.24 -29.61
CA LEU A 285 -0.61 8.22 -28.15
C LEU A 285 -1.41 9.33 -27.45
N ARG A 286 -1.51 10.53 -28.06
CA ARG A 286 -2.38 11.60 -27.56
C ARG A 286 -3.85 11.22 -27.61
N GLN A 287 -4.30 10.58 -28.69
CA GLN A 287 -5.67 10.09 -28.84
C GLN A 287 -6.00 9.03 -27.79
N GLU A 288 -5.10 8.07 -27.57
CA GLU A 288 -5.23 7.08 -26.50
C GLU A 288 -5.37 7.75 -25.13
N ARG A 289 -4.53 8.74 -24.83
CA ARG A 289 -4.62 9.51 -23.58
C ARG A 289 -5.94 10.27 -23.43
N SER A 290 -6.54 10.75 -24.52
CA SER A 290 -7.84 11.43 -24.46
C SER A 290 -9.02 10.48 -24.21
N MET A 291 -8.89 9.19 -24.59
CA MET A 291 -9.93 8.19 -24.34
C MET A 291 -9.87 7.59 -22.92
N ASP A 292 -8.72 7.67 -22.24
CA ASP A 292 -8.54 7.19 -20.86
C ASP A 292 -8.94 8.23 -19.79
N LEU A 293 -9.43 9.42 -20.17
CA LEU A 293 -10.05 10.35 -19.23
C LEU A 293 -11.44 9.84 -18.86
N PRO A 294 -11.80 9.72 -17.56
CA PRO A 294 -13.17 9.39 -17.19
C PRO A 294 -14.10 10.47 -17.74
N PHE A 295 -15.12 10.07 -18.49
CA PHE A 295 -16.26 10.91 -18.87
C PHE A 295 -16.83 11.57 -17.61
N GLY A 296 -16.47 12.83 -17.39
CA GLY A 296 -16.78 13.57 -16.17
C GLY A 296 -16.48 15.05 -16.37
N GLY A 297 -17.25 15.68 -17.27
CA GLY A 297 -17.13 17.09 -17.60
C GLY A 297 -18.16 17.52 -18.62
N ALA A 298 -19.44 17.23 -18.35
CA ALA A 298 -20.55 17.79 -19.12
C ALA A 298 -20.52 19.33 -19.03
N GLY A 299 -20.57 19.97 -20.20
CA GLY A 299 -21.26 21.24 -20.42
C GLY A 299 -20.79 22.46 -19.62
N ARG A 300 -19.86 23.23 -20.20
CA ARG A 300 -20.03 24.68 -20.28
C ARG A 300 -19.90 25.12 -21.74
N GLN A 301 -20.96 24.85 -22.51
CA GLN A 301 -21.35 25.76 -23.57
C GLN A 301 -21.51 27.14 -22.93
N ARG A 302 -20.63 28.07 -23.26
CA ARG A 302 -20.90 29.50 -23.09
C ARG A 302 -22.09 29.80 -23.99
N ARG A 303 -23.30 29.77 -23.41
CA ARG A 303 -24.47 30.40 -24.01
C ARG A 303 -24.16 31.89 -24.15
N SER A 304 -24.31 32.35 -25.38
CA SER A 304 -24.66 33.71 -25.72
C SER A 304 -25.76 34.23 -24.78
N GLY A 305 -25.54 35.44 -24.27
CA GLY A 305 -26.54 36.20 -23.55
C GLY A 305 -26.28 37.67 -23.86
N GLY A 306 -26.88 38.16 -24.93
CA GLY A 306 -27.15 39.59 -25.07
C GLY A 306 -28.36 39.95 -24.21
N ASN A 307 -28.25 41.06 -23.48
CA ASN A 307 -29.21 42.16 -23.37
C ASN A 307 -28.96 42.94 -22.08
N SER A 308 -28.37 44.12 -22.24
CA SER A 308 -28.88 45.40 -21.76
C SER A 308 -27.93 46.49 -22.24
#